data_AF-X1NS07-F1
#
_entry.id   AF-X1NS07-F1
#
_cell.length_a   1.000
_cell.length_b   1.000
_cell.length_c   1.000
_cell.angle_alpha   90.00
_cell.angle_beta   90.00
_cell.angle_gamma   90.00
#
_symmetry.space_group_name_H-M   'P 1'
#
loop_
_entity.id
_entity.type
_entity.pdbx_description
1 polymer ?
#
loop_
_entity_poly.entity_id
_entity_poly.type
_entity_poly.pdbx_seq_one_letter_code
_entity_poly.pdbx_strand_id
1 'polypeptide(L)'
;EIAAKFGQYQDFPDDLERYGAMKGLSKEWTQRYWAAHWALPSPQQGFEMLHRGVIDNSELNMLLRQDPDLSILEQELKKIGVHPNYTNIYKTLAYQIPPVADIITMAVREAFTPEIAAKFGQYQDFPDDLERYGAMKGLSKEWTQRYWAAHWALPSPQ
;
A
#
# COMPACT_ATOMS: atom_id res chain seq x y z
N GLU A 1 -13.24 -0.43 -17.85
CA GLU A 1 -13.86 0.71 -17.13
C GLU A 1 -12.85 1.68 -16.55
N ILE A 2 -11.91 1.24 -15.70
CA ILE A 2 -10.93 2.12 -15.03
C ILE A 2 -10.06 2.93 -16.02
N ALA A 3 -9.39 2.26 -16.97
CA ALA A 3 -8.54 2.93 -17.96
C ALA A 3 -9.30 3.96 -18.83
N ALA A 4 -10.57 3.67 -19.16
CA ALA A 4 -11.43 4.61 -19.88
C ALA A 4 -11.80 5.83 -19.02
N LYS A 5 -12.09 5.62 -17.73
CA LYS A 5 -12.41 6.70 -16.78
C LYS A 5 -11.25 7.70 -16.63
N PHE A 6 -10.01 7.22 -16.67
CA PHE A 6 -8.81 8.06 -16.57
C PHE A 6 -8.24 8.50 -17.93
N GLY A 7 -8.99 8.33 -19.03
CA GLY A 7 -8.54 8.78 -20.35
C GLY A 7 -7.30 8.04 -20.87
N GLN A 8 -6.96 6.86 -20.35
CA GLN A 8 -5.74 6.14 -20.76
C GLN A 8 -5.83 5.54 -22.17
N TYR A 9 -7.00 5.60 -22.80
CA TYR A 9 -7.21 5.30 -24.22
C TYR A 9 -7.21 6.56 -25.10
N GLN A 10 -7.03 7.74 -24.51
CA GLN A 10 -6.96 8.99 -25.26
C GLN A 10 -5.74 8.95 -26.17
N ASP A 11 -5.91 9.51 -27.36
CA ASP A 11 -4.90 9.52 -28.43
C ASP A 11 -4.39 8.14 -28.86
N PHE A 12 -5.19 7.08 -28.68
CA PHE A 12 -4.86 5.73 -29.14
C PHE A 12 -4.58 5.72 -30.66
N PRO A 13 -3.35 5.41 -31.12
CA PRO A 13 -2.99 5.58 -32.52
C PRO A 13 -3.56 4.46 -33.41
N ASP A 14 -4.17 4.82 -34.54
CA ASP A 14 -4.66 3.86 -35.56
C ASP A 14 -3.54 2.95 -36.08
N ASP A 15 -2.32 3.49 -36.23
CA ASP A 15 -1.14 2.72 -36.64
C ASP A 15 -0.76 1.66 -35.60
N LEU A 16 -0.94 1.94 -34.30
CA LEU A 16 -0.66 0.97 -33.24
C LEU A 16 -1.61 -0.23 -33.34
N GLU A 17 -2.89 0.02 -33.62
CA GLU A 17 -3.87 -1.05 -33.89
C GLU A 17 -3.46 -1.89 -35.11
N ARG A 18 -3.09 -1.24 -36.21
CA ARG A 18 -2.63 -1.90 -37.44
C ARG A 18 -1.43 -2.80 -37.21
N TYR A 19 -0.39 -2.31 -36.54
CA TYR A 19 0.82 -3.10 -36.27
C TYR A 19 0.59 -4.17 -35.20
N GLY A 20 -0.24 -3.90 -34.19
CA GLY A 20 -0.67 -4.90 -33.20
C GLY A 20 -1.35 -6.09 -33.86
N ALA A 21 -2.27 -5.85 -34.80
CA ALA A 21 -2.93 -6.91 -35.57
C ALA A 21 -1.94 -7.75 -36.40
N MET A 22 -0.95 -7.12 -37.04
CA MET A 22 0.12 -7.84 -37.75
C MET A 22 0.97 -8.73 -36.83
N LYS A 23 1.06 -8.38 -35.54
CA LYS A 23 1.73 -9.17 -34.50
C LYS A 23 0.81 -10.17 -33.80
N GLY A 24 -0.44 -10.30 -34.25
CA GLY A 24 -1.43 -11.22 -33.69
C GLY A 24 -2.13 -10.72 -32.42
N LEU A 25 -2.02 -9.43 -32.08
CA LEU A 25 -2.74 -8.83 -30.96
C LEU A 25 -4.16 -8.43 -31.41
N SER A 26 -5.16 -8.69 -30.56
CA SER A 26 -6.48 -8.11 -30.75
C SER A 26 -6.47 -6.61 -30.46
N LYS A 27 -7.44 -5.86 -31.01
CA LYS A 27 -7.65 -4.44 -30.69
C LYS A 27 -7.67 -4.20 -29.18
N GLU A 28 -8.36 -5.06 -28.44
CA GLU A 28 -8.45 -4.98 -26.98
C GLU A 28 -7.06 -5.09 -26.32
N TRP A 29 -6.24 -6.05 -26.74
CA TRP A 29 -4.88 -6.21 -26.19
C TRP A 29 -3.96 -5.05 -26.57
N THR A 30 -4.07 -4.51 -27.78
CA THR A 30 -3.32 -3.34 -28.21
C THR A 30 -3.70 -2.09 -27.40
N GLN A 31 -4.99 -1.89 -27.12
CA GLN A 31 -5.47 -0.80 -26.25
C GLN A 31 -5.00 -0.95 -24.81
N ARG A 32 -4.95 -2.18 -24.28
CA ARG A 32 -4.39 -2.45 -22.94
C ARG A 32 -2.90 -2.14 -22.88
N TYR A 33 -2.14 -2.48 -23.93
CA TYR A 33 -0.73 -2.11 -24.05
C TYR A 33 -0.53 -0.59 -24.09
N TRP A 34 -1.36 0.13 -24.83
CA TRP A 34 -1.36 1.59 -24.86
C TRP A 34 -1.68 2.20 -23.48
N ALA A 35 -2.73 1.72 -22.82
CA ALA A 35 -3.09 2.21 -21.50
C ALA A 35 -1.96 2.01 -20.46
N ALA A 36 -1.22 0.90 -20.57
CA ALA A 36 -0.07 0.62 -19.71
C ALA A 36 1.16 1.51 -19.98
N HIS A 37 1.21 2.22 -21.11
CA HIS A 37 2.31 3.13 -21.44
C HIS A 37 2.25 4.44 -20.62
N TRP A 38 1.05 4.86 -20.20
CA TRP A 38 0.87 6.05 -19.38
C TRP A 38 1.45 5.84 -17.97
N ALA A 39 2.24 6.81 -17.50
CA ALA A 39 2.73 6.80 -16.12
C ALA A 39 1.57 7.09 -15.14
N LEU A 40 1.44 6.27 -14.10
CA LEU A 40 0.50 6.53 -13.01
C LEU A 40 1.02 7.69 -12.13
N PRO A 41 0.11 8.51 -11.55
CA PRO A 41 0.49 9.48 -10.53
C PRO A 41 1.20 8.78 -9.37
N SER A 42 2.26 9.41 -8.86
CA SER A 42 2.90 8.99 -7.62
C SER A 42 1.93 9.08 -6.43
N PRO A 43 2.19 8.37 -5.32
CA PRO A 43 1.37 8.48 -4.13
C PRO A 43 1.16 9.92 -3.62
N GLN A 44 2.22 10.73 -3.63
CA GLN A 44 2.14 12.16 -3.26
C GLN A 44 1.16 12.93 -4.14
N GLN A 45 1.23 12.74 -5.46
CA GLN A 45 0.32 13.37 -6.41
C GLN A 45 -1.12 12.91 -6.19
N GLY A 46 -1.34 11.64 -5.85
CA GLY A 46 -2.65 11.13 -5.44
C GLY A 46 -3.24 11.87 -4.24
N PHE A 47 -2.47 12.04 -3.16
CA PHE A 47 -2.93 12.81 -1.98
C PHE A 47 -3.20 14.29 -2.30
N GLU A 48 -2.37 14.92 -3.13
CA GLU A 48 -2.61 16.29 -3.59
C GLU A 48 -3.90 16.41 -4.40
N MET A 49 -4.18 15.45 -5.29
CA MET A 49 -5.41 15.39 -6.05
C MET A 49 -6.63 15.22 -5.14
N LEU A 50 -6.55 14.38 -4.09
CA LEU A 50 -7.60 14.22 -3.09
C LEU A 50 -7.87 15.55 -2.36
N HIS A 51 -6.83 16.20 -1.83
CA HIS A 51 -6.98 17.46 -1.09
C HIS A 51 -7.51 18.61 -1.95
N ARG A 52 -7.30 18.56 -3.27
CA ARG A 52 -7.84 19.53 -4.24
C ARG A 52 -9.24 19.15 -4.74
N GLY A 53 -9.82 18.04 -4.27
CA GLY A 53 -11.13 17.55 -4.69
C GLY A 53 -11.18 17.06 -6.14
N VAL A 54 -10.03 16.75 -6.74
CA VAL A 54 -9.92 16.23 -8.11
C VAL A 54 -10.32 14.76 -8.17
N ILE A 55 -10.03 14.01 -7.09
CA ILE A 55 -10.42 12.62 -6.90
C ILE A 55 -11.03 12.45 -5.51
N ASP A 56 -11.78 11.37 -5.31
CA ASP A 56 -12.30 10.96 -4.00
C ASP A 56 -11.41 9.93 -3.29
N ASN A 57 -11.78 9.55 -2.06
CA ASN A 57 -11.04 8.54 -1.29
C ASN A 57 -11.05 7.15 -1.95
N SER A 58 -12.13 6.78 -2.65
CA SER A 58 -12.19 5.50 -3.37
C SER A 58 -11.19 5.46 -4.52
N GLU A 59 -11.08 6.55 -5.27
CA GLU A 59 -10.14 6.72 -6.38
C GLU A 59 -8.68 6.80 -5.90
N LEU A 60 -8.43 7.46 -4.77
CA LEU A 60 -7.12 7.43 -4.13
C LEU A 60 -6.72 6.02 -3.71
N ASN A 61 -7.64 5.25 -3.11
CA ASN A 61 -7.38 3.86 -2.72
C ASN A 61 -7.04 2.98 -3.92
N MET A 62 -7.72 3.20 -5.06
CA MET A 62 -7.41 2.52 -6.32
C MET A 62 -6.03 2.90 -6.85
N LEU A 63 -5.66 4.19 -6.82
CA LEU A 63 -4.33 4.67 -7.24
C LEU A 63 -3.21 4.09 -6.36
N LEU A 64 -3.43 4.05 -5.05
CA LEU A 64 -2.44 3.61 -4.08
C LEU A 64 -2.38 2.08 -3.91
N ARG A 65 -3.28 1.33 -4.58
CA ARG A 65 -3.48 -0.12 -4.34
C ARG A 65 -3.64 -0.43 -2.86
N GLN A 66 -4.41 0.40 -2.14
CA GLN A 66 -4.69 0.25 -0.72
C GLN A 66 -5.78 -0.79 -0.47
N ASP A 67 -5.57 -2.01 -0.93
CA ASP A 67 -6.23 -3.17 -0.34
C ASP A 67 -5.29 -3.73 0.73
N PRO A 68 -5.36 -3.26 2.00
CA PRO A 68 -4.50 -3.75 3.07
C PRO A 68 -4.73 -5.23 3.36
N ASP A 69 -5.91 -5.76 3.00
CA ASP A 69 -6.26 -7.18 3.16
C ASP A 69 -5.68 -8.05 2.04
N LEU A 70 -5.09 -7.43 1.01
CA LEU A 70 -4.53 -8.10 -0.16
C LEU A 70 -5.54 -9.08 -0.80
N SER A 71 -6.83 -8.76 -0.70
CA SER A 71 -7.96 -9.64 -1.01
C SER A 71 -7.95 -10.10 -2.48
N ILE A 72 -7.45 -9.25 -3.38
CA ILE A 72 -7.30 -9.57 -4.82
C ILE A 72 -5.89 -10.00 -5.22
N LEU A 73 -4.91 -9.99 -4.31
CA LEU A 73 -3.49 -10.17 -4.63
C LEU A 73 -3.22 -11.50 -5.35
N GLU A 74 -3.85 -12.60 -4.92
CA GLU A 74 -3.66 -13.91 -5.55
C GLU A 74 -4.11 -13.92 -7.02
N GLN A 75 -5.24 -13.28 -7.32
CA GLN A 75 -5.74 -13.16 -8.69
C GLN A 75 -4.80 -12.30 -9.54
N GLU A 76 -4.28 -11.20 -9.00
CA GLU A 76 -3.35 -10.30 -9.69
C GLU A 76 -1.98 -10.97 -9.93
N LEU A 77 -1.43 -11.68 -8.95
CA LEU A 77 -0.19 -12.44 -9.09
C LEU A 77 -0.33 -13.53 -10.17
N LYS A 78 -1.47 -14.22 -10.21
CA LYS A 78 -1.75 -15.21 -11.25
C LYS A 78 -1.85 -14.60 -12.65
N LYS A 79 -2.42 -13.40 -12.79
CA LYS A 79 -2.51 -12.68 -14.09
C LYS A 79 -1.12 -12.36 -14.66
N ILE A 80 -0.13 -12.14 -13.82
CA ILE A 80 1.26 -11.87 -14.23
C ILE A 80 2.15 -13.14 -14.25
N GLY A 81 1.57 -14.33 -14.11
CA GLY A 81 2.27 -15.61 -14.25
C GLY A 81 2.98 -16.10 -12.99
N VAL A 82 2.73 -15.52 -11.82
CA VAL A 82 3.29 -16.03 -10.56
C VAL A 82 2.59 -17.32 -10.16
N HIS A 83 3.36 -18.37 -9.91
CA HIS A 83 2.83 -19.67 -9.53
C HIS A 83 2.21 -19.63 -8.11
N PRO A 84 1.06 -20.27 -7.85
CA PRO A 84 0.34 -20.20 -6.57
C PRO A 84 1.18 -20.53 -5.34
N ASN A 85 2.16 -21.43 -5.46
CA ASN A 85 3.09 -21.79 -4.38
C ASN A 85 3.90 -20.58 -3.83
N TYR A 86 4.10 -19.53 -4.63
CA TYR A 86 4.83 -18.34 -4.19
C TYR A 86 3.92 -17.25 -3.61
N THR A 87 2.59 -17.37 -3.72
CA THR A 87 1.63 -16.35 -3.26
C THR A 87 1.85 -16.00 -1.79
N ASN A 88 2.08 -16.99 -0.93
CA ASN A 88 2.35 -16.74 0.49
C ASN A 88 3.65 -15.96 0.71
N ILE A 89 4.70 -16.23 -0.07
CA ILE A 89 5.95 -15.48 0.00
C ILE A 89 5.72 -14.02 -0.42
N TYR A 90 4.97 -13.77 -1.50
CA TYR A 90 4.62 -12.41 -1.90
C TYR A 90 3.78 -11.68 -0.84
N LYS A 91 2.86 -12.37 -0.15
CA LYS A 91 2.13 -11.80 1.00
C LYS A 91 3.08 -11.38 2.12
N THR A 92 4.14 -12.15 2.39
CA THR A 92 5.12 -11.76 3.43
C THR A 92 5.89 -10.49 3.07
N LEU A 93 6.16 -10.24 1.79
CA LEU A 93 6.85 -9.04 1.32
C LEU A 93 6.02 -7.77 1.44
N ALA A 94 4.69 -7.89 1.59
CA ALA A 94 3.81 -6.75 1.76
C ALA A 94 3.82 -6.18 3.18
N TYR A 95 4.25 -6.95 4.19
CA TYR A 95 4.34 -6.47 5.56
C TYR A 95 5.53 -5.54 5.73
N GLN A 96 5.25 -4.29 6.12
CA GLN A 96 6.30 -3.34 6.40
C GLN A 96 6.92 -3.63 7.77
N ILE A 97 8.23 -3.90 7.78
CA ILE A 97 9.02 -3.95 9.01
C ILE A 97 9.54 -2.53 9.29
N PRO A 98 9.38 -2.00 10.52
CA PRO A 98 9.98 -0.74 10.92
C PRO A 98 11.50 -0.65 10.66
N PRO A 99 12.04 0.56 10.39
CA PRO A 99 13.48 0.78 10.36
C PRO A 99 14.17 0.33 11.65
N VAL A 100 15.43 -0.10 11.54
CA VAL A 100 16.22 -0.59 12.70
C VAL A 100 16.29 0.43 13.85
N ALA A 101 16.39 1.72 13.54
CA ALA A 101 16.41 2.78 14.56
C ALA A 101 15.12 2.84 15.40
N ASP A 102 13.96 2.61 14.77
CA ASP A 102 12.67 2.60 15.45
C ASP A 102 12.54 1.33 16.30
N ILE A 103 13.02 0.19 15.80
CA ILE A 103 13.09 -1.06 16.56
C ILE A 103 13.97 -0.88 17.82
N ILE A 104 15.13 -0.24 17.69
CA ILE A 104 16.01 0.08 18.83
C ILE A 104 15.29 0.99 19.82
N THR A 105 14.59 2.01 19.34
CA THR A 105 13.82 2.93 20.20
C THR A 105 12.72 2.19 20.96
N MET A 106 11.99 1.31 20.29
CA MET A 106 10.97 0.45 20.91
C MET A 106 11.58 -0.50 21.95
N ALA A 107 12.77 -1.06 21.68
CA ALA A 107 13.49 -1.92 22.62
C ALA A 107 13.92 -1.16 23.87
N VAL A 108 14.54 0.01 23.71
CA VAL A 108 14.97 0.88 24.82
C VAL A 108 13.77 1.34 25.67
N ARG A 109 12.60 1.51 25.04
CA ARG A 109 11.37 1.95 25.71
C ARG A 109 10.49 0.80 26.18
N GLU A 110 11.00 -0.42 26.25
CA GLU A 110 10.30 -1.59 26.78
C GLU A 110 8.98 -1.93 26.05
N ALA A 111 8.81 -1.47 24.81
CA ALA A 111 7.65 -1.78 23.98
C ALA A 111 7.64 -3.23 23.48
N PHE A 112 8.70 -4.00 23.74
CA PHE A 112 8.74 -5.45 23.51
C PHE A 112 8.46 -6.30 24.76
N THR A 113 8.28 -5.68 25.93
CA THR A 113 8.10 -6.38 27.20
C THR A 113 6.68 -6.14 27.73
N PRO A 114 5.70 -7.02 27.42
CA PRO A 114 4.28 -6.76 27.71
C PRO A 114 4.00 -6.44 29.17
N GLU A 115 4.70 -7.09 30.10
CA GLU A 115 4.54 -6.89 31.54
C GLU A 115 4.96 -5.49 31.97
N ILE A 116 6.06 -4.97 31.39
CA ILE A 116 6.57 -3.63 31.67
C ILE A 116 5.67 -2.58 31.01
N ALA A 117 5.33 -2.78 29.74
CA ALA A 117 4.44 -1.90 29.00
C ALA A 117 3.05 -1.80 29.64
N ALA A 118 2.50 -2.89 30.19
CA ALA A 118 1.26 -2.88 30.95
C ALA A 118 1.43 -2.15 32.29
N LYS A 119 2.52 -2.40 33.02
CA LYS A 119 2.82 -1.74 34.31
C LYS A 119 2.86 -0.21 34.18
N PHE A 120 3.41 0.29 33.08
CA PHE A 120 3.51 1.73 32.81
C PHE A 120 2.37 2.27 31.93
N GLY A 121 1.37 1.46 31.60
CA GLY A 121 0.23 1.88 30.81
C GLY A 121 0.60 2.34 29.39
N GLN A 122 1.70 1.87 28.82
CA GLN A 122 2.24 2.37 27.55
C GLN A 122 1.30 2.12 26.34
N TYR A 123 0.41 1.14 26.45
CA TYR A 123 -0.63 0.87 25.45
C TYR A 123 -1.98 1.56 25.74
N GLN A 124 -2.10 2.30 26.85
CA GLN A 124 -3.34 3.00 27.18
C GLN A 124 -3.62 4.12 26.18
N ASP A 125 -4.92 4.41 25.97
CA ASP A 125 -5.41 5.44 25.05
C ASP A 125 -4.89 5.31 23.61
N PHE A 126 -4.63 4.08 23.16
CA PHE A 126 -4.22 3.79 21.79
C PHE A 126 -5.28 4.30 20.78
N PRO A 127 -4.98 5.29 19.92
CA PRO A 127 -6.00 5.91 19.08
C PRO A 127 -6.38 5.04 17.89
N ASP A 128 -7.69 4.87 17.64
CA ASP A 128 -8.21 4.16 16.46
C ASP A 128 -7.70 4.77 15.14
N ASP A 129 -7.55 6.10 15.08
CA ASP A 129 -6.99 6.78 13.91
C ASP A 129 -5.53 6.41 13.67
N LEU A 130 -4.74 6.20 14.72
CA LEU A 130 -3.35 5.77 14.58
C LEU A 130 -3.28 4.36 13.98
N GLU A 131 -4.14 3.44 14.44
CA GLU A 131 -4.30 2.10 13.83
C GLU A 131 -4.66 2.19 12.35
N ARG A 132 -5.68 3.00 12.03
CA ARG A 132 -6.15 3.21 10.65
C ARG A 132 -5.05 3.73 9.73
N TYR A 133 -4.35 4.79 10.13
CA TYR A 133 -3.28 5.37 9.30
C TYR A 133 -2.03 4.49 9.25
N GLY A 134 -1.72 3.76 10.32
CA GLY A 134 -0.67 2.75 10.34
C GLY A 134 -0.93 1.64 9.32
N ALA A 135 -2.16 1.13 9.26
CA ALA A 135 -2.56 0.13 8.27
C ALA A 135 -2.44 0.64 6.82
N MET A 136 -2.81 1.89 6.55
CA MET A 136 -2.60 2.53 5.23
C MET A 136 -1.12 2.66 4.84
N LYS A 137 -0.22 2.64 5.83
CA LYS A 137 1.24 2.60 5.64
C LYS A 137 1.83 1.18 5.65
N GLY A 138 0.99 0.14 5.67
CA GLY A 138 1.43 -1.25 5.66
C GLY A 138 1.96 -1.76 7.00
N LEU A 139 1.76 -1.01 8.09
CA LEU A 139 2.07 -1.47 9.44
C LEU A 139 0.94 -2.34 9.99
N SER A 140 1.30 -3.42 10.66
CA SER A 140 0.34 -4.20 11.43
C SER A 140 -0.14 -3.42 12.65
N LYS A 141 -1.31 -3.78 13.19
CA LYS A 141 -1.80 -3.26 14.47
C LYS A 141 -0.74 -3.37 15.57
N GLU A 142 -0.05 -4.51 15.61
CA GLU A 142 1.03 -4.76 16.58
C GLU A 142 2.17 -3.73 16.44
N TRP A 143 2.64 -3.47 15.22
CA TRP A 143 3.68 -2.45 15.00
C TRP A 143 3.20 -1.06 15.38
N THR A 144 1.97 -0.70 15.02
CA THR A 144 1.38 0.59 15.37
C THR A 144 1.25 0.77 16.88
N GLN A 145 0.85 -0.28 17.61
CA GLN A 145 0.80 -0.28 19.07
C GLN A 145 2.19 -0.15 19.69
N ARG A 146 3.23 -0.75 19.10
CA ARG A 146 4.62 -0.60 19.59
C ARG A 146 5.16 0.81 19.35
N TYR A 147 4.83 1.44 18.22
CA TYR A 147 5.13 2.87 18.01
C TYR A 147 4.44 3.74 19.05
N TRP A 148 3.19 3.43 19.37
CA TRP A 148 2.48 4.10 20.45
C TRP A 148 3.16 3.86 21.81
N ALA A 149 3.44 2.62 22.20
CA ALA A 149 4.13 2.35 23.46
C ALA A 149 5.49 3.04 23.57
N ALA A 150 6.22 3.11 22.45
CA ALA A 150 7.50 3.76 22.35
C ALA A 150 7.41 5.27 22.14
N HIS A 151 6.25 5.92 22.07
CA HIS A 151 6.19 7.38 21.98
C HIS A 151 6.33 8.05 23.36
N TRP A 152 5.89 7.37 24.41
CA TRP A 152 6.02 7.80 25.80
C TRP A 152 7.49 7.81 26.25
N ALA A 153 7.86 8.81 27.07
CA ALA A 153 9.16 8.80 27.74
C ALA A 153 9.07 7.97 29.03
N LEU A 154 9.95 6.98 29.19
CA LEU A 154 10.10 6.28 30.47
C LEU A 154 10.81 7.21 31.48
N PRO A 155 10.39 7.23 32.75
CA PRO A 155 11.12 7.95 33.78
C PRO A 155 12.53 7.39 33.92
N SER A 156 13.54 8.26 33.89
CA SER A 156 14.94 7.89 34.09
C SER A 156 15.13 7.24 35.46
N PRO A 157 15.92 6.17 35.59
CA PRO A 157 16.41 5.74 36.90
C PRO A 157 17.15 6.91 37.56
N GLN A 158 16.81 7.23 38.81
CA GLN A 158 17.54 8.19 39.63
C GLN A 158 18.86 7.60 40.10
#